data_AF-A0A9X4AIN0-F1
#
_entry.id   AF-A0A9X4AIN0-F1
#
_cell.length_a   1.000
_cell.length_b   1.000
_cell.length_c   1.000
_cell.angle_alpha   90.00
_cell.angle_beta   90.00
_cell.angle_gamma   90.00
#
_symmetry.space_group_name_H-M   'P 1'
#
loop_
_entity.id
_entity.type
_entity.pdbx_description
1 polymer ?
#
loop_
_entity_poly.entity_id
_entity_poly.type
_entity_poly.pdbx_seq_one_letter_code
_entity_poly.pdbx_strand_id
1 'polypeptide(L)' 'MINRILEKIIYFGFTIFIFVVLWKITGEFWEAFVPWNYKTDLLGIFIVAPLLVLVSFILSNLSFKVIKGSKK' A
#
# COMPACT_ATOMS: atom_id res chain seq x y z
N MET A 1 -11.70 0.12 25.35
CA MET A 1 -11.34 1.16 24.37
C MET A 1 -9.96 0.93 23.75
N ILE A 2 -8.95 0.62 24.57
CA ILE A 2 -7.55 0.30 24.15
C ILE A 2 -7.49 -0.74 23.02
N ASN A 3 -8.25 -1.83 23.08
CA ASN A 3 -8.19 -2.89 22.06
C ASN A 3 -8.61 -2.42 20.65
N ARG A 4 -9.57 -1.49 20.54
CA ARG A 4 -10.00 -0.95 19.23
C ARG A 4 -9.00 0.05 18.66
N ILE A 5 -8.32 0.80 19.54
CA ILE A 5 -7.27 1.74 19.12
C ILE A 5 -6.04 0.95 18.65
N LEU A 6 -5.64 -0.08 19.41
CA LEU A 6 -4.53 -0.96 19.06
C LEU A 6 -4.78 -1.66 17.71
N GLU A 7 -5.99 -2.16 17.49
CA GLU A 7 -6.38 -2.79 16.21
C GLU A 7 -6.24 -1.82 15.03
N LYS A 8 -6.67 -0.55 15.19
CA LYS A 8 -6.50 0.47 14.16
C LYS A 8 -5.03 0.81 13.90
N ILE A 9 -4.21 0.87 14.94
CA ILE A 9 -2.77 1.11 14.81
C ILE A 9 -2.10 -0.03 14.05
N ILE A 10 -2.40 -1.28 14.41
CA ILE A 10 -1.85 -2.46 13.73
C ILE A 10 -2.33 -2.49 12.26
N TYR A 11 -3.60 -2.20 12.01
CA TYR A 11 -4.14 -2.09 10.65
C TYR A 11 -3.41 -1.04 9.82
N PHE A 12 -3.20 0.15 10.39
CA PHE A 12 -2.52 1.24 9.70
C PHE A 12 -1.04 0.91 9.46
N GLY A 13 -0.34 0.36 10.45
CA GLY A 13 1.03 -0.11 10.30
C GLY A 13 1.18 -1.18 9.22
N PHE A 14 0.25 -2.14 9.16
CA PHE A 14 0.22 -3.15 8.12
C PHE A 14 -0.08 -2.56 6.72
N THR A 15 -0.95 -1.56 6.66
CA THR A 15 -1.25 -0.83 5.41
C THR A 15 -0.01 -0.09 4.90
N ILE A 16 0.72 0.59 5.78
CA ILE A 16 2.00 1.23 5.45
C ILE A 16 3.01 0.20 4.95
N PHE A 17 3.12 -0.94 5.63
CA PHE A 17 4.01 -2.03 5.21
C PHE A 17 3.69 -2.49 3.77
N ILE A 18 2.42 -2.73 3.45
CA ILE A 18 1.99 -3.09 2.09
C ILE A 18 2.37 -1.98 1.10
N PHE A 19 2.11 -0.72 1.44
CA PHE A 19 2.45 0.41 0.58
C PHE A 19 3.95 0.46 0.27
N VAL A 20 4.81 0.32 1.28
CA VAL A 20 6.27 0.33 1.12
C VAL A 20 6.72 -0.80 0.19
N VAL A 21 6.16 -2.00 0.35
CA VAL A 21 6.47 -3.14 -0.53
C VAL A 21 6.04 -2.86 -1.96
N LEU A 22 4.80 -2.41 -2.17
CA LEU A 22 4.29 -2.08 -3.50
C LEU A 22 5.08 -0.94 -4.15
N TRP A 23 5.44 0.08 -3.39
CA TRP A 23 6.24 1.20 -3.86
C TRP A 23 7.61 0.76 -4.34
N LYS A 24 8.30 -0.11 -3.58
CA LYS A 24 9.60 -0.66 -4.00
C LYS A 24 9.50 -1.47 -5.29
N ILE A 25 8.52 -2.39 -5.36
CA ILE A 25 8.28 -3.21 -6.55
C ILE A 25 8.01 -2.30 -7.75
N THR A 26 7.12 -1.32 -7.57
CA THR A 26 6.78 -0.37 -8.63
C THR A 26 7.99 0.47 -9.03
N GLY A 27 8.86 0.83 -8.09
CA GLY A 27 10.12 1.53 -8.37
C GLY A 27 11.08 0.73 -9.25
N GLU A 28 11.26 -0.57 -8.96
CA GLU A 28 12.07 -1.46 -9.81
C GLU A 28 11.48 -1.57 -11.23
N PHE A 29 10.15 -1.71 -11.34
CA PHE A 29 9.47 -1.67 -12.65
C PHE A 29 9.60 -0.29 -13.32
N TRP A 30 9.53 0.78 -12.55
CA TRP A 30 9.61 2.14 -13.08
C TRP A 30 10.98 2.40 -13.70
N GLU A 31 12.05 2.03 -13.00
CA GLU A 31 13.42 2.17 -13.50
C GLU A 31 13.68 1.31 -14.74
N ALA A 32 13.06 0.13 -14.83
CA ALA A 32 13.24 -0.78 -15.97
C ALA A 32 12.44 -0.35 -17.22
N PHE A 33 11.26 0.25 -17.05
CA PHE A 33 10.30 0.47 -18.15
C PHE A 33 9.98 1.93 -18.45
N VAL A 34 10.23 2.86 -17.51
CA VAL A 34 9.83 4.27 -17.66
C VAL A 34 11.06 5.17 -17.82
N PRO A 35 11.14 5.96 -18.90
CA PRO A 35 12.23 6.92 -19.08
C PRO A 35 12.21 7.98 -17.98
N TRP A 36 13.39 8.29 -17.43
CA TRP A 36 13.57 9.38 -16.47
C TRP A 36 13.34 10.74 -17.14
N ASN A 37 12.16 11.32 -16.91
CA ASN A 37 11.84 12.67 -17.35
C ASN A 37 10.87 13.33 -16.36
N TYR A 38 10.84 14.66 -16.35
CA TYR A 38 10.01 15.39 -15.38
C TYR A 38 8.51 15.05 -15.46
N LYS A 39 7.98 14.67 -16.65
CA LYS A 39 6.57 14.31 -16.79
C LYS A 39 6.29 12.96 -16.15
N THR A 40 7.15 11.97 -16.36
CA THR A 40 6.99 10.64 -15.77
C THR A 40 7.18 10.69 -14.27
N ASP A 41 8.13 11.45 -13.75
CA ASP A 41 8.32 11.61 -12.30
C ASP A 41 7.07 12.21 -11.63
N LEU A 42 6.45 13.20 -12.28
CA LEU A 42 5.16 13.76 -11.82
C LEU A 42 4.05 12.71 -11.88
N LEU A 43 3.99 11.86 -12.90
CA LEU A 43 3.02 10.75 -12.94
C LEU A 43 3.25 9.75 -11.78
N GLY A 44 4.50 9.44 -11.47
CA GLY A 44 4.87 8.57 -10.34
C GLY A 44 4.34 9.11 -9.02
N ILE A 45 4.49 10.41 -8.78
CA ILE A 45 4.06 11.03 -7.51
C ILE A 45 2.55 11.28 -7.47
N PHE A 46 1.97 11.86 -8.54
CA PHE A 46 0.58 12.33 -8.51
C PHE A 46 -0.46 11.30 -8.91
N ILE A 47 -0.06 10.23 -9.61
CA ILE A 47 -0.99 9.18 -10.06
C ILE A 47 -0.65 7.86 -9.40
N VAL A 48 0.61 7.42 -9.52
CA VAL A 48 1.01 6.09 -9.04
C VAL A 48 0.99 6.03 -7.51
N ALA A 49 1.51 7.03 -6.81
CA ALA A 49 1.49 7.00 -5.34
C ALA A 49 0.06 6.96 -4.76
N PRO A 50 -0.91 7.82 -5.17
CA PRO A 50 -2.29 7.70 -4.70
C PRO A 50 -2.95 6.37 -5.05
N LEU A 51 -2.67 5.83 -6.25
CA LEU A 51 -3.18 4.53 -6.67
C LEU A 51 -2.65 3.41 -5.75
N LEU A 52 -1.36 3.42 -5.46
CA LEU A 52 -0.73 2.45 -4.55
C LEU A 52 -1.25 2.59 -3.12
N VAL A 53 -1.56 3.80 -2.65
CA VAL A 53 -2.23 4.01 -1.37
C VAL A 53 -3.58 3.29 -1.34
N LEU A 54 -4.45 3.52 -2.35
CA LEU A 54 -5.75 2.86 -2.44
C LEU A 54 -5.63 1.34 -2.45
N VAL A 55 -4.73 0.80 -3.29
CA VAL A 55 -4.46 -0.64 -3.37
C VAL A 55 -3.97 -1.20 -2.03
N SER A 56 -3.12 -0.47 -1.32
CA SER A 56 -2.61 -0.88 0.00
C SER A 56 -3.74 -1.00 1.02
N PHE A 57 -4.67 -0.04 1.05
CA PHE A 57 -5.85 -0.11 1.93
C PHE A 57 -6.75 -1.29 1.59
N ILE A 58 -6.97 -1.56 0.30
CA ILE A 58 -7.80 -2.70 -0.15
C ILE A 58 -7.14 -4.02 0.28
N LEU A 59 -5.85 -4.19 0.01
CA LEU A 59 -5.10 -5.40 0.37
C LEU A 59 -5.03 -5.62 1.88
N SER A 60 -4.81 -4.54 2.63
CA SER A 60 -4.83 -4.58 4.09
C SER A 60 -6.20 -5.05 4.58
N ASN A 61 -7.28 -4.44 4.10
CA ASN A 61 -8.64 -4.83 4.45
C ASN A 61 -8.96 -6.30 4.12
N LEU A 62 -8.57 -6.76 2.92
CA LEU A 62 -8.74 -8.15 2.51
C LEU A 62 -7.96 -9.10 3.43
N SER A 63 -6.72 -8.78 3.75
CA SER A 63 -5.87 -9.59 4.64
C SER A 63 -6.50 -9.74 6.02
N PHE A 64 -6.93 -8.64 6.63
CA PHE A 64 -7.62 -8.67 7.93
C PHE A 64 -8.95 -9.41 7.87
N LYS A 65 -9.70 -9.30 6.77
CA LYS A 65 -10.95 -10.05 6.57
C LYS A 65 -10.70 -11.55 6.52
N VAL A 66 -9.66 -12.00 5.82
CA VAL A 66 -9.25 -13.40 5.75
C VAL A 66 -8.81 -13.92 7.13
N ILE A 67 -7.95 -13.19 7.83
CA ILE A 67 -7.45 -13.57 9.16
C ILE A 67 -8.62 -13.72 10.17
N LYS A 68 -9.58 -12.80 10.15
CA LYS A 68 -10.77 -12.87 11.02
C LYS A 68 -11.71 -13.99 10.62
N GLY A 69 -11.87 -14.24 9.31
CA GLY A 69 -12.69 -15.33 8.78
C GLY A 69 -12.13 -16.72 9.11
N SER A 70 -10.80 -16.87 9.16
CA SER A 70 -10.11 -18.12 9.49
C SER A 70 -10.18 -18.53 10.97
N LYS A 71 -10.65 -17.65 11.85
CA LYS A 71 -10.85 -17.94 13.29
C LYS A 71 -12.27 -18.45 13.62
N LYS A 72 -13.12 -18.65 12.60
CA LYS A 72 -14.38 -19.40 12.72
C LYS A 72 -14.13 -20.87 12.41
#